data_AF-A0A7W1FDP1-F1
#
_entry.id   AF-A0A7W1FDP1-F1
#
_cell.length_a   1.000
_cell.length_b   1.000
_cell.length_c   1.000
_cell.angle_alpha   90.00
_cell.angle_beta   90.00
_cell.angle_gamma   90.00
#
_symmetry.space_group_name_H-M   'P 1'
#
loop_
_entity.id
_entity.type
_entity.pdbx_description
1 polymer ?
#
loop_
_entity_poly.entity_id
_entity_poly.type
_entity_poly.pdbx_seq_one_letter_code
_entity_poly.pdbx_strand_id
1 'polypeptide(L)'
;KQENPDKIRIVNITAASPVIDGAENEFTIEIEYTLESMDEGSVAIGFNVTNFRAFRMMTRKKVKRGTNLITLKAKVIPKDWKENGDFSVMANLSPYPLPQARYTPMAGTTMVIDFAQ
;
A
#
# COMPACT_ATOMS: atom_id res chain seq x y z
N LYS A 1 3.59 15.78 23.03
CA LYS A 1 3.27 14.64 22.15
C LYS A 1 4.56 14.27 21.44
N GLN A 2 5.08 13.06 21.62
CA GLN A 2 6.23 12.60 20.85
C GLN A 2 5.73 12.36 19.42
N GLU A 3 6.38 12.96 18.42
CA GLU A 3 6.03 12.73 17.00
C GLU A 3 6.34 11.27 16.64
N ASN A 4 5.49 10.65 15.83
CA ASN A 4 5.78 9.31 15.32
C ASN A 4 6.97 9.41 14.34
N PRO A 5 8.12 8.78 14.63
CA PRO A 5 9.28 8.88 13.75
C PRO A 5 9.14 8.04 12.47
N ASP A 6 8.16 7.13 12.42
CA ASP A 6 7.97 6.21 11.30
C ASP A 6 7.27 6.88 10.12
N LYS A 7 7.73 6.56 8.91
CA LYS A 7 7.23 7.15 7.66
C LYS A 7 7.11 6.08 6.58
N ILE A 8 6.18 6.29 5.66
CA ILE A 8 6.03 5.47 4.46
C ILE A 8 5.56 6.35 3.31
N ARG A 9 6.13 6.17 2.12
CA ARG A 9 5.67 6.79 0.87
C ARG A 9 5.72 5.79 -0.27
N ILE A 10 4.73 5.86 -1.15
CA ILE A 10 4.80 5.20 -2.46
C ILE A 10 5.65 6.08 -3.35
N VAL A 11 6.72 5.52 -3.90
CA VAL A 11 7.68 6.22 -4.75
C VAL A 11 7.29 6.09 -6.21
N ASN A 12 6.87 4.90 -6.61
CA ASN A 12 6.54 4.57 -7.99
C ASN A 12 5.50 3.45 -8.04
N ILE A 13 4.68 3.48 -9.08
CA ILE A 13 3.67 2.47 -9.40
C ILE A 13 3.86 2.11 -10.87
N THR A 14 4.03 0.83 -11.16
CA THR A 14 4.11 0.33 -12.54
C THR A 14 3.16 -0.83 -12.71
N ALA A 15 2.31 -0.76 -13.73
CA ALA A 15 1.44 -1.86 -14.15
C ALA A 15 2.14 -2.68 -15.25
N ALA A 16 1.89 -3.99 -15.29
CA ALA A 16 2.44 -4.87 -16.32
C ALA A 16 1.81 -4.64 -17.71
N SER A 17 0.60 -4.09 -17.75
CA SER A 17 -0.13 -3.71 -18.95
C SER A 17 -0.92 -2.42 -18.71
N PRO A 18 -1.52 -1.79 -19.74
CA PRO A 18 -2.43 -0.67 -19.55
C PRO A 18 -3.52 -0.98 -18.53
N VAL A 19 -3.83 -0.03 -17.65
CA VAL A 19 -4.83 -0.23 -16.59
C VAL A 19 -6.22 -0.11 -17.19
N ILE A 20 -6.95 -1.23 -17.23
CA ILE A 20 -8.28 -1.35 -17.83
C ILE A 20 -9.25 -1.87 -16.77
N ASP A 21 -10.45 -1.31 -16.72
CA ASP A 21 -11.50 -1.71 -15.78
C ASP A 21 -11.90 -3.18 -15.98
N GLY A 22 -11.95 -3.94 -14.90
CA GLY A 22 -12.37 -5.34 -14.93
C GLY A 22 -11.36 -6.34 -15.49
N ALA A 23 -10.18 -5.90 -15.94
CA ALA A 23 -9.11 -6.77 -16.45
C ALA A 23 -8.01 -6.98 -15.41
N GLU A 24 -7.63 -8.24 -15.12
CA GLU A 24 -6.53 -8.52 -14.20
C GLU A 24 -5.21 -7.90 -14.69
N ASN A 25 -4.48 -7.26 -13.77
CA ASN A 25 -3.18 -6.67 -14.02
C ASN A 25 -2.24 -6.94 -12.84
N GLU A 26 -0.94 -6.99 -13.09
CA GLU A 26 0.08 -7.05 -12.04
C GLU A 26 0.65 -5.66 -11.80
N PHE A 27 0.54 -5.18 -10.56
CA PHE A 27 1.13 -3.94 -10.12
C PHE A 27 2.42 -4.19 -9.35
N THR A 28 3.46 -3.44 -9.71
CA THR A 28 4.73 -3.34 -8.98
C THR A 28 4.76 -1.99 -8.28
N ILE A 29 4.82 -2.00 -6.95
CA ILE A 29 4.80 -0.82 -6.10
C ILE A 29 6.16 -0.67 -5.43
N GLU A 30 6.84 0.45 -5.70
CA GLU A 30 8.06 0.83 -5.00
C GLU A 30 7.71 1.73 -3.82
N ILE A 31 8.24 1.37 -2.66
CA ILE A 31 7.88 1.99 -1.39
C ILE A 31 9.16 2.31 -0.64
N GLU A 32 9.30 3.58 -0.27
CA GLU A 32 10.30 3.99 0.72
C GLU A 32 9.62 4.02 2.09
N TYR A 33 10.28 3.42 3.07
CA TYR A 33 9.84 3.48 4.45
C TYR A 33 11.00 3.90 5.35
N THR A 34 10.65 4.52 6.47
CA THR A 34 11.52 4.74 7.63
C THR A 34 10.86 4.09 8.83
N LEU A 35 11.54 3.13 9.44
CA LEU A 35 11.11 2.48 10.67
C LEU A 35 12.13 2.79 11.76
N GLU A 36 11.74 3.54 12.79
CA GLU A 36 12.60 3.92 13.90
C GLU A 36 12.03 3.54 15.27
N SER A 37 10.72 3.34 15.36
CA SER A 37 10.06 3.01 16.62
C SER A 37 10.32 1.59 17.11
N MET A 38 10.76 0.68 16.24
CA MET A 38 10.95 -0.75 16.54
C MET A 38 12.02 -1.39 15.65
N ASP A 39 12.50 -2.57 16.06
CA ASP A 39 13.50 -3.35 15.31
C ASP A 39 12.93 -3.99 14.04
N GLU A 40 11.64 -4.35 14.06
CA GLU A 40 10.95 -5.02 12.96
C GLU A 40 9.54 -4.48 12.75
N GLY A 41 9.11 -4.46 11.49
CA GLY A 41 7.78 -4.03 11.09
C GLY A 41 7.25 -4.85 9.91
N SER A 42 6.05 -4.50 9.45
CA SER A 42 5.44 -5.07 8.26
C SER A 42 4.99 -3.95 7.35
N VAL A 43 5.49 -3.93 6.11
CA VAL A 43 4.93 -3.10 5.04
C VAL A 43 3.90 -3.93 4.28
N ALA A 44 2.70 -3.42 4.12
CA ALA A 44 1.64 -4.06 3.33
C ALA A 44 1.08 -3.10 2.29
N ILE A 45 0.67 -3.65 1.14
CA ILE A 45 -0.11 -2.91 0.14
C ILE A 45 -1.50 -3.50 0.00
N GLY A 46 -2.46 -2.63 -0.30
CA GLY A 46 -3.80 -3.02 -0.68
C GLY A 46 -4.44 -2.05 -1.63
N PHE A 47 -5.55 -2.50 -2.22
CA PHE A 47 -6.27 -1.77 -3.27
C PHE A 47 -7.75 -1.71 -2.92
N ASN A 48 -8.41 -0.63 -3.33
CA ASN A 48 -9.84 -0.45 -3.11
C ASN A 48 -10.67 -1.16 -4.20
N VAL A 49 -10.56 -2.49 -4.28
CA VAL A 49 -11.15 -3.32 -5.35
C VAL A 49 -12.64 -3.61 -5.21
N THR A 50 -13.16 -3.64 -3.98
CA THR A 50 -14.57 -4.02 -3.71
C THR A 50 -15.42 -2.86 -3.22
N ASN A 51 -14.79 -1.79 -2.70
CA ASN A 51 -15.45 -0.60 -2.21
C ASN A 51 -14.47 0.57 -2.33
N PHE A 52 -14.88 1.66 -2.97
CA PHE A 52 -14.03 2.85 -3.19
C PHE A 52 -13.45 3.44 -1.89
N ARG A 53 -14.11 3.24 -0.74
CA ARG A 53 -13.68 3.73 0.58
C ARG A 53 -12.89 2.72 1.42
N ALA A 54 -12.72 1.48 0.97
CA ALA A 54 -12.08 0.44 1.76
C ALA A 54 -11.05 -0.35 0.95
N PHE A 55 -9.90 -0.60 1.57
CA PHE A 55 -8.78 -1.28 0.93
C PHE A 55 -8.70 -2.74 1.36
N ARG A 56 -8.58 -3.64 0.38
CA ARG A 56 -8.24 -5.05 0.61
C ARG A 56 -6.73 -5.20 0.54
N MET A 57 -6.12 -5.69 1.63
CA MET A 57 -4.68 -5.97 1.67
C MET A 57 -4.37 -7.18 0.78
N MET A 58 -3.39 -7.04 -0.11
CA MET A 58 -3.04 -8.06 -1.10
C MET A 58 -1.74 -8.77 -0.74
N THR A 59 -0.72 -8.02 -0.33
CA THR A 59 0.59 -8.56 0.03
C THR A 59 1.22 -7.79 1.17
N ARG A 60 2.15 -8.43 1.85
CA ARG A 60 2.93 -7.85 2.94
C ARG A 60 4.35 -8.39 2.94
N LYS A 61 5.28 -7.60 3.46
CA LYS A 61 6.67 -7.97 3.65
C LYS A 61 7.13 -7.50 5.03
N LYS A 62 7.81 -8.41 5.74
CA LYS A 62 8.53 -8.08 6.98
C LYS A 62 9.71 -7.17 6.64
N VAL A 63 9.87 -6.11 7.40
CA VAL A 63 10.94 -5.12 7.25
C VAL A 63 11.70 -4.95 8.55
N LYS A 64 12.94 -4.49 8.47
CA LYS A 64 13.77 -4.14 9.63
C LYS A 64 13.83 -2.63 9.80
N ARG A 65 14.23 -2.21 11.00
CA ARG A 65 14.56 -0.82 11.33
C ARG A 65 15.45 -0.16 10.29
N GLY A 66 15.27 1.14 10.11
CA GLY A 66 16.02 2.01 9.22
C GLY A 66 15.18 2.51 8.04
N THR A 67 15.84 3.25 7.16
CA THR A 67 15.26 3.78 5.92
C THR A 67 15.66 2.91 4.73
N ASN A 68 14.68 2.33 4.04
CA ASN A 68 14.95 1.46 2.89
C ASN A 68 13.90 1.64 1.79
N LEU A 69 14.32 1.33 0.56
CA LEU A 69 13.44 1.18 -0.60
C LEU A 69 13.13 -0.31 -0.80
N ILE A 70 11.85 -0.65 -0.93
CA ILE A 70 11.40 -2.02 -1.21
C ILE A 70 10.39 -2.05 -2.34
N THR A 71 10.26 -3.23 -2.95
CA THR A 71 9.27 -3.48 -3.98
C THR A 71 8.28 -4.55 -3.51
N LEU A 72 6.99 -4.31 -3.76
CA LEU A 72 5.91 -5.27 -3.57
C LEU A 72 5.13 -5.44 -4.87
N LYS A 73 4.69 -6.67 -5.13
CA LYS A 73 3.88 -7.01 -6.30
C LYS A 73 2.53 -7.57 -5.90
N ALA A 74 1.48 -7.22 -6.65
CA ALA A 74 0.15 -7.78 -6.47
C ALA A 74 -0.59 -7.91 -7.80
N LYS A 75 -1.28 -9.03 -7.98
CA LYS A 75 -2.28 -9.20 -9.04
C LYS A 75 -3.62 -8.66 -8.56
N VAL A 76 -4.21 -7.78 -9.35
CA VAL A 76 -5.41 -7.03 -8.98
C VAL A 76 -6.28 -6.86 -10.22
N ILE A 77 -7.59 -6.93 -10.04
CA ILE A 77 -8.57 -6.48 -11.04
C ILE A 77 -8.94 -5.04 -10.68
N PRO A 78 -8.45 -4.01 -11.41
CA PRO A 78 -8.80 -2.63 -11.16
C PRO A 78 -10.29 -2.40 -11.33
N LYS A 79 -10.81 -1.42 -10.60
CA LYS A 79 -12.20 -1.00 -10.72
C LYS A 79 -12.28 0.50 -10.91
N ASP A 80 -12.87 0.92 -12.02
CA ASP A 80 -13.18 2.32 -12.25
C ASP A 80 -14.43 2.69 -11.44
N TRP A 81 -14.23 3.53 -10.43
CA TRP A 81 -15.30 3.96 -9.52
C TRP A 81 -16.11 5.15 -10.07
N LYS A 82 -15.74 5.68 -11.25
CA LYS A 82 -16.37 6.82 -11.92
C LYS A 82 -16.50 8.00 -10.94
N GLU A 83 -17.67 8.61 -10.86
CA GLU A 83 -17.97 9.71 -9.93
C GLU A 83 -17.92 9.34 -8.44
N ASN A 84 -17.85 8.05 -8.09
CA ASN A 84 -17.81 7.64 -6.68
C ASN A 84 -16.43 7.81 -6.05
N GLY A 85 -15.36 7.83 -6.86
CA GLY A 85 -13.99 8.01 -6.38
C GLY A 85 -12.94 7.44 -7.35
N ASP A 86 -11.72 7.30 -6.85
CA ASP A 86 -10.58 6.86 -7.65
C ASP A 86 -10.18 5.41 -7.34
N PHE A 87 -9.64 4.69 -8.31
CA PHE A 87 -8.90 3.46 -8.03
C PHE A 87 -7.56 3.83 -7.40
N SER A 88 -7.21 3.21 -6.28
CA SER A 88 -6.05 3.62 -5.49
C SER A 88 -5.36 2.42 -4.85
N VAL A 89 -4.05 2.58 -4.67
CA VAL A 89 -3.23 1.72 -3.82
C VAL A 89 -2.96 2.43 -2.50
N MET A 90 -3.03 1.68 -1.41
CA MET A 90 -2.59 2.12 -0.09
C MET A 90 -1.39 1.28 0.34
N ALA A 91 -0.40 1.93 0.94
CA ALA A 91 0.70 1.27 1.63
C ALA A 91 0.67 1.61 3.12
N ASN A 92 0.83 0.59 3.97
CA ASN A 92 0.87 0.73 5.42
C ASN A 92 2.17 0.17 5.98
N LEU A 93 2.78 0.88 6.92
CA LEU A 93 3.81 0.39 7.82
C LEU A 93 3.18 0.08 9.17
N SER A 94 3.32 -1.15 9.64
CA SER A 94 2.69 -1.65 10.87
C SER A 94 3.69 -2.36 11.78
N PRO A 95 3.37 -2.51 13.08
CA PRO A 95 4.19 -3.31 13.98
C PRO A 95 4.29 -4.76 13.51
N TYR A 96 5.39 -5.43 13.84
CA TYR A 96 5.53 -6.87 13.66
C TYR A 96 6.06 -7.54 14.94
N PRO A 97 5.44 -8.64 15.43
CA PRO A 97 4.18 -9.22 14.95
C PRO A 97 3.02 -8.25 15.11
N LEU A 98 1.94 -8.44 14.35
CA LEU A 98 0.75 -7.61 14.50
C LEU A 98 0.19 -7.78 15.93
N PRO A 99 -0.17 -6.68 16.62
CA PRO A 99 -0.78 -6.78 17.93
C PRO A 99 -2.12 -7.53 17.84
N GLN A 100 -2.46 -8.31 18.88
CA GLN A 100 -3.75 -9.02 18.97
C GLN A 100 -4.95 -8.06 19.14
N ALA A 101 -4.67 -6.82 19.56
CA ALA A 101 -5.66 -5.75 19.70
C ALA A 101 -6.03 -5.14 18.32
N ARG A 102 -6.81 -4.05 18.35
CA ARG A 102 -7.24 -3.35 17.14
C ARG A 102 -6.04 -2.91 16.29
N TYR A 103 -6.03 -3.33 15.03
CA TYR A 103 -5.01 -2.95 14.06
C TYR A 103 -5.00 -1.43 13.85
N THR A 104 -3.85 -0.81 14.11
CA THR A 104 -3.57 0.59 13.77
C THR A 104 -2.21 0.63 13.10
N PRO A 105 -2.11 1.08 11.83
CA PRO A 105 -0.81 1.25 11.19
C PRO A 105 -0.02 2.37 11.89
N MET A 106 1.30 2.25 11.91
CA MET A 106 2.19 3.30 12.41
C MET A 106 2.24 4.45 11.42
N ALA A 107 2.38 4.14 10.13
CA ALA A 107 2.29 5.10 9.05
C ALA A 107 1.51 4.52 7.87
N GLY A 108 0.87 5.38 7.09
CA GLY A 108 0.10 4.99 5.91
C GLY A 108 0.13 6.08 4.85
N THR A 109 0.00 5.67 3.60
CA THR A 109 -0.07 6.56 2.44
C THR A 109 -0.92 5.92 1.35
N THR A 110 -1.52 6.75 0.50
CA THR A 110 -2.37 6.33 -0.61
C THR A 110 -1.97 7.08 -1.87
N MET A 111 -2.06 6.41 -3.01
CA MET A 111 -1.82 7.02 -4.31
C MET A 111 -2.87 6.53 -5.32
N VAL A 112 -3.37 7.46 -6.12
CA VAL A 112 -4.32 7.20 -7.20
C VAL A 112 -3.60 6.51 -8.36
N ILE A 113 -4.30 5.60 -9.02
CA ILE A 113 -3.83 4.92 -10.23
C ILE A 113 -4.80 5.27 -11.35
N ASP A 114 -4.27 5.96 -12.36
CA ASP A 114 -5.04 6.34 -13.54
C ASP A 114 -5.26 5.15 -14.47
N PHE A 115 -6.43 5.15 -15.11
CA PHE A 115 -6.75 4.21 -16.18
C PHE A 115 -6.12 4.68 -17.50
N ALA A 116 -5.86 3.72 -18.40
CA ALA A 116 -5.48 4.07 -19.75
C ALA A 116 -6.62 4.85 -20.45
N GLN A 117 -6.25 5.88 -21.22
CA GLN A 117 -7.18 6.66 -22.03
C GLN A 117 -7.64 5.90 -23.27
#